data_AF-A0A7W8JE40-F1
#
_entry.id   AF-A0A7W8JE40-F1
#
_cell.length_a   1.000
_cell.length_b   1.000
_cell.length_c   1.000
_cell.angle_alpha   90.00
_cell.angle_beta   90.00
_cell.angle_gamma   90.00
#
_symmetry.space_group_name_H-M   'P 1'
#
loop_
_entity.id
_entity.type
_entity.pdbx_description
1 polymer ?
#
loop_
_entity_poly.entity_id
_entity_poly.type
_entity_poly.pdbx_seq_one_letter_code
_entity_poly.pdbx_strand_id
1 'polypeptide(L)'
;MKKCCCAPMRHKPMPPQRDECPCCVEGMKDVLAQLNGKEVDIATLDQTGLGQGNNNFIVGTIVNDLIVTGTIPGSGQNRRSAAFPICNVVGVRGDALKNIPLPAIDETCDCCERSITSFLQRIQGQTVDVDTLATGQFNNVQNVTVDDVGKGTVRLTTTNETWVVNSCFISGIFGFTR
;
A
#
# COMPACT_ATOMS: atom_id res chain seq x y z
N MET A 1 5.10 23.72 14.85
CA MET A 1 4.20 22.55 14.84
C MET A 1 4.52 21.73 13.60
N LYS A 2 4.91 20.45 13.75
CA LYS A 2 5.00 19.55 12.59
C LYS A 2 3.59 19.34 12.06
N LYS A 3 3.35 19.64 10.79
CA LYS A 3 2.05 19.43 10.14
C LYS A 3 1.87 17.93 9.96
N CYS A 4 0.71 17.39 10.33
CA CYS A 4 0.44 15.99 10.09
C CYS A 4 -0.13 15.80 8.68
N CYS A 5 0.47 14.93 7.88
CA CYS A 5 -0.18 14.48 6.65
C CYS A 5 -1.20 13.39 6.98
N CYS A 6 -2.47 13.74 6.92
CA CYS A 6 -3.55 12.78 6.79
C CYS A 6 -3.94 12.71 5.30
N ALA A 7 -4.35 11.55 4.81
CA ALA A 7 -4.72 11.40 3.40
C ALA A 7 -5.89 12.33 3.00
N PRO A 8 -5.91 12.84 1.76
CA PRO A 8 -6.95 13.75 1.31
C PRO A 8 -8.33 13.07 1.33
N MET A 9 -9.34 13.78 1.84
CA MET A 9 -10.73 13.42 1.60
C MET A 9 -11.01 13.52 0.08
N ARG A 10 -11.79 12.58 -0.47
CA ARG A 10 -12.15 12.44 -1.90
C ARG A 10 -12.69 13.71 -2.60
N HIS A 11 -12.90 14.83 -1.89
CA HIS A 11 -13.59 16.03 -2.39
C HIS A 11 -12.83 17.35 -2.20
N LYS A 12 -11.53 17.32 -1.86
CA LYS A 12 -10.69 18.53 -1.90
C LYS A 12 -9.46 18.31 -2.77
N PRO A 13 -9.02 19.34 -3.54
CA PRO A 13 -7.76 19.28 -4.25
C PRO A 13 -6.66 18.90 -3.26
N MET A 14 -5.84 17.91 -3.65
CA MET A 14 -4.69 17.45 -2.86
C MET A 14 -3.86 18.67 -2.46
N PRO A 15 -3.65 18.93 -1.15
CA PRO A 15 -2.62 19.88 -0.79
C PRO A 15 -1.28 19.38 -1.34
N PRO A 16 -0.40 20.27 -1.84
CA PRO A 16 0.91 19.90 -2.41
C PRO A 16 1.83 19.15 -1.43
N GLN A 17 1.42 18.99 -0.17
CA GLN A 17 2.20 18.43 0.93
C GLN A 17 2.08 16.89 1.06
N ARG A 18 1.38 16.18 0.16
CA ARG A 18 1.34 14.70 0.19
C ARG A 18 2.67 14.07 -0.25
N ASP A 19 3.41 14.76 -1.13
CA ASP A 19 4.79 14.41 -1.47
C ASP A 19 5.76 14.66 -0.29
N GLU A 20 5.30 15.34 0.76
CA GLU A 20 6.06 15.64 1.98
C GLU A 20 5.81 14.66 3.13
N CYS A 21 5.14 13.51 2.90
CA CYS A 21 5.08 12.43 3.89
C CYS A 21 6.02 11.27 3.52
N PRO A 22 7.32 11.37 3.86
CA PRO A 22 8.33 10.36 3.54
C PRO A 22 7.90 8.95 3.91
N CYS A 23 7.26 8.77 5.07
CA CYS A 23 6.96 7.42 5.57
C CYS A 23 6.00 6.64 4.69
N CYS A 24 4.99 7.30 4.11
CA CYS A 24 4.01 6.63 3.25
C CYS A 24 4.63 6.19 1.93
N VAL A 25 5.58 6.97 1.40
CA VAL A 25 6.21 6.72 0.10
C VAL A 25 7.39 5.77 0.25
N GLU A 26 8.31 6.05 1.18
CA GLU A 26 9.52 5.25 1.40
C GLU A 26 9.17 3.82 1.82
N GLY A 27 8.17 3.64 2.70
CA GLY A 27 7.72 2.31 3.11
C GLY A 27 7.29 1.45 1.92
N MET A 28 6.45 2.02 1.05
CA MET A 28 5.98 1.32 -0.15
C MET A 28 7.07 1.20 -1.22
N LYS A 29 7.99 2.16 -1.31
CA LYS A 29 9.17 2.12 -2.20
C LYS A 29 10.04 0.91 -1.88
N ASP A 30 10.35 0.70 -0.61
CA ASP A 30 11.17 -0.43 -0.16
C ASP A 30 10.49 -1.78 -0.43
N VAL A 31 9.17 -1.86 -0.23
CA VAL A 31 8.38 -3.06 -0.58
C VAL A 31 8.44 -3.33 -2.08
N LEU A 32 8.19 -2.32 -2.92
CA LEU A 32 8.20 -2.47 -4.38
C LEU A 32 9.59 -2.79 -4.92
N ALA A 33 10.65 -2.25 -4.32
CA ALA A 33 12.03 -2.55 -4.68
C ALA A 33 12.37 -4.04 -4.52
N GLN A 34 11.89 -4.65 -3.44
CA GLN A 34 12.07 -6.08 -3.16
C GLN A 34 11.27 -6.98 -4.11
N LEU A 35 10.23 -6.44 -4.76
CA LEU A 35 9.36 -7.17 -5.68
C LEU A 35 9.85 -7.14 -7.12
N ASN A 36 10.99 -6.54 -7.44
CA ASN A 36 11.50 -6.49 -8.82
C ASN A 36 11.54 -7.90 -9.47
N GLY A 37 10.87 -8.03 -10.62
CA GLY A 37 10.69 -9.28 -11.36
C GLY A 37 9.61 -10.21 -10.81
N LYS A 38 8.89 -9.83 -9.75
CA LYS A 38 7.80 -10.62 -9.15
C LYS A 38 6.46 -10.17 -9.67
N GLU A 39 5.55 -11.13 -9.76
CA GLU A 39 4.15 -10.92 -10.13
C GLU A 39 3.32 -10.64 -8.88
N VAL A 40 2.60 -9.52 -8.89
CA VAL A 40 1.68 -9.09 -7.82
C VAL A 40 0.50 -8.34 -8.41
N ASP A 41 -0.59 -8.23 -7.67
CA ASP A 41 -1.62 -7.24 -7.96
C ASP A 41 -1.25 -5.92 -7.29
N ILE A 42 -1.43 -4.80 -7.99
CA ILE A 42 -1.16 -3.46 -7.45
C ILE A 42 -2.40 -2.57 -7.48
N ALA A 43 -2.76 -2.04 -6.31
CA ALA A 43 -3.85 -1.09 -6.17
C ALA A 43 -3.35 0.35 -6.06
N THR A 44 -4.03 1.26 -6.76
CA THR A 44 -3.77 2.70 -6.73
C THR A 44 -4.99 3.46 -6.24
N LEU A 45 -4.84 4.75 -5.90
CA LEU A 45 -5.98 5.59 -5.49
C LEU A 45 -7.05 5.76 -6.58
N ASP A 46 -6.63 5.81 -7.85
CA ASP A 46 -7.52 5.80 -9.00
C ASP A 46 -7.45 4.45 -9.68
N GLN A 47 -8.54 3.70 -9.60
CA GLN A 47 -8.79 2.48 -10.35
C GLN A 47 -10.10 2.65 -11.11
N THR A 48 -10.28 3.73 -11.87
CA THR A 48 -11.44 3.91 -12.75
C THR A 48 -11.07 3.95 -14.24
N GLY A 49 -9.78 3.96 -14.56
CA GLY A 49 -9.26 3.98 -15.94
C GLY A 49 -8.56 2.68 -16.36
N LEU A 50 -7.63 2.80 -17.31
CA LEU A 50 -6.83 1.68 -17.83
C LEU A 50 -6.06 0.91 -16.75
N GLY A 51 -5.84 1.49 -15.57
CA GLY A 51 -5.23 0.84 -14.40
C GLY A 51 -6.22 0.08 -13.49
N GLN A 52 -7.48 -0.12 -13.89
CA GLN A 52 -8.39 -1.02 -13.18
C GLN A 52 -7.85 -2.44 -13.19
N GLY A 53 -7.76 -3.06 -12.01
CA GLY A 53 -7.39 -4.46 -11.90
C GLY A 53 -6.02 -4.72 -12.49
N ASN A 54 -4.99 -4.00 -12.02
CA ASN A 54 -3.58 -4.29 -12.34
C ASN A 54 -3.17 -5.62 -11.69
N ASN A 55 -3.88 -6.67 -12.05
CA ASN A 55 -3.66 -8.02 -11.60
C ASN A 55 -2.45 -8.57 -12.34
N ASN A 56 -1.69 -9.41 -11.66
CA ASN A 56 -0.52 -10.07 -12.23
C ASN A 56 0.53 -9.07 -12.78
N PHE A 57 0.60 -7.86 -12.23
CA PHE A 57 1.62 -6.88 -12.59
C PHE A 57 3.00 -7.42 -12.24
N ILE A 58 3.86 -7.56 -13.25
CA ILE A 58 5.26 -7.92 -13.07
C ILE A 58 6.01 -6.64 -12.76
N VAL A 59 6.40 -6.50 -11.49
CA VAL A 59 7.12 -5.32 -10.99
C VAL A 59 8.47 -5.21 -11.69
N GLY A 60 8.78 -4.02 -12.18
CA GLY A 60 10.07 -3.66 -12.77
C GLY A 60 10.90 -2.79 -11.82
N THR A 61 11.63 -1.84 -12.39
CA THR A 61 12.52 -0.96 -11.63
C THR A 61 11.80 0.28 -11.11
N ILE A 62 12.34 0.87 -10.04
CA ILE A 62 11.95 2.19 -9.57
C ILE A 62 12.77 3.24 -10.33
N VAL A 63 12.10 4.23 -10.91
CA VAL A 63 12.67 5.29 -11.74
C VAL A 63 12.38 6.64 -11.08
N ASN A 64 13.36 7.54 -11.09
CA ASN A 64 13.27 8.88 -10.47
C ASN A 64 12.79 8.83 -9.01
N ASP A 65 13.21 7.79 -8.27
CA ASP A 65 12.87 7.49 -6.86
C ASP A 65 11.40 7.27 -6.50
N LEU A 66 10.45 7.72 -7.33
CA LEU A 66 9.05 7.85 -6.97
C LEU A 66 8.10 7.13 -7.95
N ILE A 67 8.62 6.51 -8.99
CA ILE A 67 7.81 5.82 -10.00
C ILE A 67 8.22 4.35 -10.03
N VAL A 68 7.27 3.45 -9.74
CA VAL A 68 7.47 2.02 -10.01
C VAL A 68 7.03 1.73 -11.44
N THR A 69 7.89 1.06 -12.19
CA THR A 69 7.59 0.59 -13.55
C THR A 69 7.33 -0.90 -13.54
N GLY A 70 6.76 -1.44 -14.63
CA GLY A 70 6.60 -2.88 -14.79
C GLY A 70 5.75 -3.22 -16.00
N THR A 71 5.31 -4.47 -16.08
CA THR A 71 4.54 -5.00 -17.19
C THR A 71 3.24 -5.62 -16.71
N ILE A 72 2.14 -5.27 -17.35
CA ILE A 72 0.87 -6.01 -17.21
C ILE A 72 0.89 -7.13 -18.27
N PRO A 73 0.82 -8.41 -17.86
CA PRO A 73 0.84 -9.54 -18.77
C PRO A 73 -0.43 -9.59 -19.62
N GLY A 74 -0.32 -10.19 -20.80
CA GLY A 74 -1.40 -10.28 -21.78
C GLY A 74 -0.88 -10.67 -23.15
N SER A 75 -1.77 -10.66 -24.15
CA SER A 75 -1.41 -10.90 -25.55
C SER A 75 -1.77 -9.69 -26.43
N GLY A 76 -0.93 -9.38 -27.41
CA GLY A 76 -1.15 -8.25 -28.32
C GLY A 76 -1.22 -6.92 -27.58
N GLN A 77 -2.28 -6.14 -27.83
CA GLN A 77 -2.50 -4.83 -27.21
C GLN A 77 -2.79 -4.89 -25.70
N ASN A 78 -3.08 -6.08 -25.15
CA ASN A 78 -3.34 -6.26 -23.72
C ASN A 78 -2.05 -6.38 -22.90
N ARG A 79 -0.92 -6.76 -23.54
CA ARG A 79 0.40 -6.67 -22.91
C ARG A 79 0.88 -5.24 -23.01
N ARG A 80 1.17 -4.62 -21.87
CA ARG A 80 1.61 -3.22 -21.85
C ARG A 80 2.56 -2.96 -20.70
N SER A 81 3.46 -2.01 -20.93
CA SER A 81 4.22 -1.40 -19.85
C SER A 81 3.31 -0.49 -19.05
N ALA A 82 3.48 -0.46 -17.74
CA ALA A 82 2.78 0.46 -16.86
C ALA A 82 3.76 1.10 -15.88
N ALA A 83 3.42 2.29 -15.44
CA ALA A 83 4.18 3.04 -14.46
C ALA A 83 3.21 3.70 -13.48
N PHE A 84 3.49 3.56 -12.19
CA PHE A 84 2.66 4.10 -11.13
C PHE A 84 3.50 5.01 -10.23
N PRO A 85 3.03 6.24 -9.94
CA PRO A 85 3.59 7.01 -8.85
C PRO A 85 3.42 6.23 -7.54
N ILE A 86 4.51 5.97 -6.82
CA ILE A 86 4.51 5.21 -5.57
C ILE A 86 3.61 5.89 -4.54
N CYS A 87 3.57 7.23 -4.54
CA CYS A 87 2.68 7.99 -3.67
C CYS A 87 1.19 7.64 -3.86
N ASN A 88 0.79 7.12 -5.02
CA ASN A 88 -0.58 6.70 -5.32
C ASN A 88 -0.83 5.20 -5.09
N VAL A 89 0.19 4.41 -4.76
CA VAL A 89 0.04 2.97 -4.51
C VAL A 89 -0.57 2.76 -3.13
N VAL A 90 -1.75 2.14 -3.11
CA VAL A 90 -2.49 1.80 -1.89
C VAL A 90 -1.97 0.50 -1.28
N GLY A 91 -1.61 -0.46 -2.11
CA GLY A 91 -1.05 -1.72 -1.64
C GLY A 91 -0.76 -2.67 -2.78
N VAL A 92 -0.14 -3.79 -2.41
CA VAL A 92 0.17 -4.91 -3.28
C VAL A 92 -0.36 -6.21 -2.68
N ARG A 93 -0.76 -7.17 -3.53
CA ARG A 93 -1.26 -8.49 -3.13
C ARG A 93 -0.54 -9.56 -3.94
N GLY A 94 -0.17 -10.66 -3.30
CA GLY A 94 0.42 -11.81 -4.00
C GLY A 94 1.32 -12.65 -3.11
N ASP A 95 1.61 -13.87 -3.57
CA ASP A 95 2.43 -14.84 -2.83
C ASP A 95 3.86 -14.38 -2.56
N ALA A 96 4.40 -13.52 -3.44
CA ALA A 96 5.72 -12.94 -3.28
C ALA A 96 5.88 -12.15 -1.98
N LEU A 97 4.78 -11.73 -1.35
CA LEU A 97 4.77 -10.88 -0.15
C LEU A 97 4.94 -11.67 1.16
N LYS A 98 4.78 -12.99 1.15
CA LYS A 98 4.78 -13.81 2.38
C LYS A 98 6.05 -13.66 3.21
N ASN A 99 7.19 -13.43 2.56
CA ASN A 99 8.51 -13.41 3.20
C ASN A 99 9.26 -12.09 3.01
N ILE A 100 8.62 -11.03 2.50
CA ILE A 100 9.32 -9.74 2.36
C ILE A 100 9.42 -9.06 3.73
N PRO A 101 10.63 -8.68 4.19
CA PRO A 101 10.74 -7.83 5.36
C PRO A 101 10.06 -6.49 5.11
N LEU A 102 9.23 -6.05 6.06
CA LEU A 102 8.70 -4.70 6.05
C LEU A 102 9.77 -3.72 6.56
N PRO A 103 9.78 -2.47 6.06
CA PRO A 103 10.74 -1.45 6.52
C PRO A 103 10.61 -1.19 8.03
N ALA A 104 11.75 -1.04 8.70
CA ALA A 104 11.77 -0.82 10.15
C ALA A 104 11.10 0.51 10.53
N ILE A 105 10.28 0.47 11.58
CA ILE A 105 9.61 1.66 12.12
C ILE A 105 10.66 2.58 12.78
N ASP A 106 10.59 3.87 12.48
CA ASP A 106 11.45 4.89 13.08
C ASP A 106 10.64 6.13 13.53
N GLU A 107 11.30 7.06 14.24
CA GLU A 107 10.65 8.26 14.77
C GLU A 107 10.47 9.39 13.74
N THR A 108 10.73 9.15 12.46
CA THR A 108 10.68 10.21 11.43
C THR A 108 9.27 10.53 10.96
N CYS A 109 8.29 9.66 11.26
CA CYS A 109 6.93 9.77 10.75
C CYS A 109 6.03 10.73 11.53
N ASP A 110 5.14 11.40 10.79
CA ASP A 110 4.17 12.36 11.31
C ASP A 110 3.02 11.73 12.09
N CYS A 111 2.20 12.57 12.73
CA CYS A 111 1.27 12.09 13.74
C CYS A 111 0.17 11.14 13.23
N CYS A 112 -0.30 11.26 11.99
CA CYS A 112 -1.33 10.36 11.46
C CYS A 112 -0.75 8.95 11.21
N GLU A 113 0.38 8.85 10.48
CA GLU A 113 1.06 7.57 10.21
C GLU A 113 1.54 6.92 11.51
N ARG A 114 2.20 7.68 12.39
CA ARG A 114 2.70 7.14 13.66
C ARG A 114 1.57 6.56 14.51
N SER A 115 0.42 7.22 14.55
CA SER A 115 -0.73 6.78 15.34
C SER A 115 -1.34 5.50 14.78
N ILE A 116 -1.52 5.39 13.46
CA ILE A 116 -2.08 4.17 12.85
C ILE A 116 -1.09 3.01 12.97
N THR A 117 0.20 3.24 12.77
CA THR A 117 1.26 2.24 12.92
C THR A 117 1.34 1.74 14.36
N SER A 118 1.34 2.64 15.34
CA SER A 118 1.32 2.26 16.76
C SER A 118 0.07 1.48 17.15
N PHE A 119 -1.08 1.82 16.54
CA PHE A 119 -2.32 1.09 16.77
C PHE A 119 -2.26 -0.32 16.17
N LEU A 120 -1.81 -0.45 14.92
CA LEU A 120 -1.63 -1.73 14.23
C LEU A 120 -0.67 -2.66 14.98
N GLN A 121 0.44 -2.13 15.53
CA GLN A 121 1.36 -2.91 16.36
C GLN A 121 0.68 -3.51 17.59
N ARG A 122 -0.26 -2.79 18.22
CA ARG A 122 -0.99 -3.29 19.41
C ARG A 122 -1.98 -4.40 19.08
N ILE A 123 -2.52 -4.39 17.86
CA ILE A 123 -3.49 -5.38 17.41
C ILE A 123 -2.87 -6.42 16.47
N GLN A 124 -1.54 -6.47 16.39
CA GLN A 124 -0.83 -7.49 15.62
C GLN A 124 -1.22 -8.89 16.10
N GLY A 125 -1.44 -9.80 15.17
CA GLY A 125 -1.96 -11.15 15.41
C GLY A 125 -3.50 -11.23 15.51
N GLN A 126 -4.21 -10.10 15.55
CA GLN A 126 -5.67 -10.10 15.53
C GLN A 126 -6.23 -10.13 14.11
N THR A 127 -7.41 -10.75 13.98
CA THR A 127 -8.22 -10.72 12.77
C THR A 127 -9.11 -9.48 12.75
N VAL A 128 -9.07 -8.72 11.66
CA VAL A 128 -9.78 -7.45 11.49
C VAL A 128 -10.31 -7.29 10.07
N ASP A 129 -11.17 -6.29 9.88
CA ASP A 129 -11.51 -5.76 8.56
C ASP A 129 -10.81 -4.42 8.37
N VAL A 130 -10.28 -4.17 7.16
CA VAL A 130 -9.53 -2.96 6.82
C VAL A 130 -10.14 -2.29 5.60
N ASP A 131 -10.57 -1.04 5.77
CA ASP A 131 -10.96 -0.17 4.67
C ASP A 131 -9.79 0.71 4.24
N THR A 132 -9.68 0.92 2.93
CA THR A 132 -8.66 1.82 2.35
C THR A 132 -9.28 2.85 1.42
N LEU A 133 -8.51 3.88 1.09
CA LEU A 133 -8.92 4.92 0.15
C LEU A 133 -8.89 4.47 -1.32
N ALA A 134 -8.53 3.22 -1.63
CA ALA A 134 -8.60 2.69 -2.99
C ALA A 134 -10.02 2.80 -3.56
N THR A 135 -10.12 3.12 -4.85
CA THR A 135 -11.39 3.17 -5.59
C THR A 135 -11.64 1.85 -6.30
N GLY A 136 -11.71 0.74 -5.55
CA GLY A 136 -11.94 -0.58 -6.13
C GLY A 136 -11.35 -1.71 -5.31
N GLN A 137 -10.36 -2.40 -5.89
CA GLN A 137 -9.62 -3.46 -5.21
C GLN A 137 -8.92 -2.89 -3.96
N PHE A 138 -8.72 -3.73 -2.94
CA PHE A 138 -8.07 -3.36 -1.68
C PHE A 138 -8.89 -2.40 -0.79
N ASN A 139 -10.11 -2.04 -1.18
CA ASN A 139 -11.08 -1.50 -0.23
C ASN A 139 -11.92 -2.64 0.37
N ASN A 140 -12.31 -2.52 1.65
CA ASN A 140 -13.06 -3.55 2.38
C ASN A 140 -12.36 -4.92 2.36
N VAL A 141 -11.10 -4.95 2.81
CA VAL A 141 -10.31 -6.18 2.99
C VAL A 141 -10.75 -6.83 4.30
N GLN A 142 -11.50 -7.93 4.20
CA GLN A 142 -12.19 -8.53 5.36
C GLN A 142 -11.50 -9.77 5.89
N ASN A 143 -11.69 -10.04 7.19
CA ASN A 143 -11.25 -11.26 7.87
C ASN A 143 -9.75 -11.54 7.67
N VAL A 144 -8.92 -10.49 7.77
CA VAL A 144 -7.46 -10.58 7.62
C VAL A 144 -6.76 -10.47 8.96
N THR A 145 -5.68 -11.22 9.12
CA THR A 145 -4.79 -11.11 10.28
C THR A 145 -3.79 -9.98 10.04
N VAL A 146 -3.59 -9.12 11.05
CA VAL A 146 -2.46 -8.18 11.07
C VAL A 146 -1.18 -8.98 11.35
N ASP A 147 -0.46 -9.36 10.30
CA ASP A 147 0.69 -10.26 10.42
C ASP A 147 1.95 -9.52 10.88
N ASP A 148 2.22 -8.36 10.27
CA ASP A 148 3.43 -7.57 10.53
C ASP A 148 3.20 -6.10 10.23
N VAL A 149 3.94 -5.23 10.90
CA VAL A 149 3.77 -3.77 10.82
C VAL A 149 5.15 -3.12 10.63
N GLY A 150 5.28 -2.38 9.53
CA GLY A 150 6.48 -1.62 9.19
C GLY A 150 6.20 -0.14 9.03
N LYS A 151 7.26 0.62 8.73
CA LYS A 151 7.16 2.06 8.45
C LYS A 151 6.27 2.31 7.23
N GLY A 152 5.14 2.97 7.42
CA GLY A 152 4.20 3.30 6.35
C GLY A 152 3.48 2.10 5.73
N THR A 153 3.64 0.89 6.27
CA THR A 153 3.13 -0.35 5.65
C THR A 153 2.64 -1.35 6.69
N VAL A 154 1.63 -2.13 6.34
CA VAL A 154 1.17 -3.27 7.13
C VAL A 154 1.00 -4.48 6.25
N ARG A 155 1.49 -5.64 6.70
CA ARG A 155 1.22 -6.93 6.07
C ARG A 155 -0.05 -7.53 6.67
N LEU A 156 -1.01 -7.80 5.80
CA LEU A 156 -2.27 -8.45 6.13
C LEU A 156 -2.27 -9.83 5.48
N THR A 157 -2.81 -10.83 6.17
CA THR A 157 -2.83 -12.21 5.67
C THR A 157 -4.17 -12.88 5.88
N THR A 158 -4.55 -13.72 4.91
CA THR A 158 -5.48 -14.84 5.13
C THR A 158 -4.69 -16.14 4.92
N THR A 159 -5.37 -17.28 5.03
CA THR A 159 -4.78 -18.58 4.68
C THR A 159 -4.23 -18.63 3.25
N ASN A 160 -4.83 -17.88 2.31
CA ASN A 160 -4.55 -18.01 0.89
C ASN A 160 -3.93 -16.77 0.26
N GLU A 161 -4.07 -15.61 0.89
CA GLU A 161 -3.68 -14.33 0.31
C GLU A 161 -2.83 -13.51 1.29
N THR A 162 -1.94 -12.72 0.73
CA THR A 162 -1.10 -11.78 1.48
C THR A 162 -1.19 -10.43 0.80
N TRP A 163 -1.39 -9.39 1.60
CA TRP A 163 -1.37 -8.01 1.17
C TRP A 163 -0.29 -7.27 1.93
N VAL A 164 0.33 -6.29 1.28
CA VAL A 164 1.03 -5.22 1.96
C VAL A 164 0.35 -3.92 1.60
N VAL A 165 -0.28 -3.30 2.59
CA VAL A 165 -1.09 -2.08 2.46
C VAL A 165 -0.30 -0.91 3.01
N ASN A 166 -0.35 0.21 2.31
CA ASN A 166 0.20 1.47 2.80
C ASN A 166 -0.69 1.99 3.94
N SER A 167 -0.11 2.11 5.13
CA SER A 167 -0.86 2.49 6.34
C SER A 167 -1.49 3.88 6.22
N CYS A 168 -0.92 4.77 5.40
CA CYS A 168 -1.44 6.11 5.17
C CYS A 168 -2.73 6.15 4.33
N PHE A 169 -3.10 5.05 3.67
CA PHE A 169 -4.35 4.94 2.92
C PHE A 169 -5.41 4.12 3.64
N ILE A 170 -5.14 3.64 4.86
CA ILE A 170 -6.17 3.02 5.70
C ILE A 170 -7.16 4.09 6.14
N SER A 171 -8.43 3.90 5.81
CA SER A 171 -9.53 4.77 6.23
C SER A 171 -10.31 4.24 7.43
N GLY A 172 -10.21 2.93 7.72
CA GLY A 172 -10.87 2.32 8.86
C GLY A 172 -10.31 0.94 9.18
N ILE A 173 -10.33 0.58 10.47
CA ILE A 173 -10.01 -0.76 10.97
C ILE A 173 -11.17 -1.16 11.88
N PHE A 174 -11.73 -2.35 11.66
CA PHE A 174 -12.94 -2.83 12.34
C PHE A 174 -12.72 -4.24 12.90
N GLY A 175 -13.55 -4.63 13.87
CA GLY A 175 -13.53 -5.98 14.45
C GLY A 175 -12.39 -6.29 15.42
N PHE A 176 -11.55 -5.30 15.78
CA PHE A 176 -10.45 -5.49 16.73
C PHE A 176 -10.92 -5.55 18.19
N THR A 177 -10.13 -6.24 19.03
CA THR A 177 -10.26 -6.26 20.50
C THR A 177 -9.16 -5.42 21.14
N ARG A 178 -9.50 -4.73 22.25
CA ARG A 178 -8.60 -3.81 22.97
C ARG A 178 -7.89 -4.48 24.13
#